data_AF-A0A4D7C8G9-F1
#
_entry.id   AF-A0A4D7C8G9-F1
#
_cell.length_a   1.000
_cell.length_b   1.000
_cell.length_c   1.000
_cell.angle_alpha   90.00
_cell.angle_beta   90.00
_cell.angle_gamma   90.00
#
_symmetry.space_group_name_H-M   'P 1'
#
loop_
_entity.id
_entity.type
_entity.pdbx_description
1 polymer ?
#
loop_
_entity_poly.entity_id
_entity_poly.type
_entity_poly.pdbx_seq_one_letter_code
_entity_poly.pdbx_strand_id
1 'polypeptide(L)' 'MLLIGHNPGFEETALALSGSAETGLMAKLHDKFPTGALARIDLPIARWRDLSLKAGHLALFLRPVDLDVTLPAD' A
#
# COMPACT_ATOMS: atom_id res chain seq x y z
N MET A 1 8.89 -8.82 5.36
CA MET A 1 8.92 -9.35 3.97
C MET A 1 8.91 -8.15 3.04
N LEU A 2 9.63 -8.21 1.92
CA LEU A 2 9.58 -7.20 0.85
C LEU A 2 9.20 -7.91 -0.44
N LEU A 3 8.20 -7.36 -1.14
CA LEU A 3 7.76 -7.83 -2.43
C LEU A 3 8.06 -6.74 -3.46
N ILE A 4 8.60 -7.12 -4.61
CA ILE A 4 8.91 -6.22 -5.73
C ILE A 4 8.37 -6.87 -7.00
N GLY A 5 7.65 -6.10 -7.81
CA GLY A 5 7.12 -6.58 -9.08
C GLY A 5 6.37 -5.49 -9.83
N HIS A 6 5.47 -5.93 -10.72
CA HIS A 6 4.83 -5.05 -11.69
C HIS A 6 3.35 -4.79 -11.34
N ASN A 7 2.88 -3.61 -11.75
CA ASN A 7 1.46 -3.29 -11.80
C ASN A 7 0.81 -3.94 -13.04
N PRO A 8 -0.49 -4.27 -13.00
CA PRO A 8 -1.45 -3.95 -11.93
C PRO A 8 -1.42 -4.92 -10.73
N GLY A 9 -0.71 -6.05 -10.82
CA GLY A 9 -0.78 -7.09 -9.78
C GLY A 9 -0.40 -6.63 -8.37
N PHE A 10 0.54 -5.69 -8.24
CA PHE A 10 0.91 -5.12 -6.94
C PHE A 10 -0.12 -4.12 -6.39
N GLU A 11 -0.73 -3.32 -7.26
CA GLU A 11 -1.86 -2.45 -6.92
C GLU A 11 -3.03 -3.29 -6.41
N GLU A 12 -3.41 -4.32 -7.16
CA GLU A 12 -4.48 -5.25 -6.79
C GLU A 12 -4.17 -5.98 -5.49
N THR A 13 -2.91 -6.41 -5.29
CA THR A 13 -2.48 -7.06 -4.04
C THR A 13 -2.59 -6.11 -2.86
N ALA A 14 -2.13 -4.86 -3.00
CA ALA A 14 -2.19 -3.87 -1.93
C ALA A 14 -3.65 -3.57 -1.55
N LEU A 15 -4.53 -3.39 -2.54
CA LEU A 15 -5.96 -3.22 -2.34
C LEU A 15 -6.60 -4.46 -1.71
N ALA A 16 -6.28 -5.66 -2.19
CA ALA A 16 -6.85 -6.92 -1.74
C ALA A 16 -6.52 -7.20 -0.27
N LEU A 17 -5.31 -6.86 0.18
CA LEU A 17 -4.87 -7.11 1.55
C LEU A 17 -5.30 -6.03 2.55
N SER A 18 -5.45 -4.77 2.10
CA SER A 18 -5.76 -3.64 2.98
C SER A 18 -7.26 -3.58 3.29
N GLY A 19 -7.65 -3.89 4.54
CA GLY A 19 -9.01 -3.75 5.05
C GLY A 19 -9.23 -2.54 5.95
N SER A 20 -8.16 -2.01 6.53
CA SER A 20 -8.14 -0.74 7.26
C SER A 20 -6.89 0.06 6.86
N ALA A 21 -6.85 1.35 7.17
CA ALA A 21 -5.67 2.18 6.94
C ALA A 21 -5.61 3.37 7.87
N GLU A 22 -4.43 3.99 7.95
CA GLU A 22 -4.30 5.35 8.44
C GLU A 22 -5.11 6.33 7.58
N THR A 23 -5.48 7.47 8.20
CA THR A 23 -6.42 8.43 7.60
C THR A 23 -5.93 8.91 6.24
N GLY A 24 -6.78 8.80 5.22
CA GLY A 24 -6.50 9.23 3.85
C GLY A 24 -5.65 8.27 3.00
N LEU A 25 -5.00 7.26 3.60
CA LEU A 25 -4.15 6.34 2.82
C LEU A 25 -4.95 5.42 1.90
N MET A 26 -6.12 4.91 2.33
CA MET A 26 -6.98 4.13 1.44
C MET A 26 -7.41 4.94 0.21
N ALA A 27 -7.75 6.22 0.39
CA ALA A 27 -8.16 7.08 -0.71
C ALA A 27 -7.01 7.27 -1.72
N LYS A 28 -5.79 7.54 -1.24
CA LYS A 28 -4.60 7.64 -2.09
C LYS A 28 -4.30 6.33 -2.83
N LEU A 29 -4.42 5.19 -2.15
CA LEU A 29 -4.19 3.87 -2.75
C LEU A 29 -5.24 3.55 -3.83
N HIS A 30 -6.51 3.91 -3.60
CA HIS A 30 -7.60 3.75 -4.57
C HIS A 30 -7.49 4.68 -5.78
N ASP A 31 -6.87 5.85 -5.60
CA ASP A 31 -6.65 6.80 -6.70
C ASP A 31 -5.60 6.28 -7.68
N LYS A 32 -4.39 5.93 -7.19
CA LYS A 32 -3.32 5.44 -8.06
C LYS A 32 -2.18 4.75 -7.31
N PHE A 33 -1.67 3.65 -7.88
CA PHE A 33 -0.40 3.03 -7.50
C PHE A 33 0.68 3.31 -8.57
N PRO A 34 1.38 4.46 -8.55
CA PRO A 34 2.37 4.77 -9.57
C PRO A 34 3.61 3.88 -9.49
N THR A 35 4.39 3.83 -10.57
CA THR A 35 5.70 3.17 -10.59
C THR A 35 6.57 3.68 -9.43
N GLY A 36 7.19 2.77 -8.69
CA GLY A 36 8.04 3.11 -7.55
C GLY A 36 7.27 3.46 -6.27
N ALA A 37 5.95 3.30 -6.23
CA ALA A 37 5.21 3.42 -4.98
C ALA A 37 5.48 2.24 -4.03
N LEU A 38 5.37 2.52 -2.73
CA LEU A 38 5.58 1.58 -1.63
C LEU A 38 4.36 1.61 -0.71
N ALA A 39 3.71 0.45 -0.54
CA ALA A 39 2.69 0.23 0.47
C ALA A 39 3.27 -0.63 1.61
N ARG A 40 3.15 -0.15 2.87
CA ARG A 40 3.40 -0.97 4.06
C ARG A 40 2.06 -1.43 4.62
N ILE A 41 1.87 -2.74 4.65
CA ILE A 41 0.66 -3.39 5.15
C ILE A 41 1.07 -4.25 6.35
N ASP A 42 0.54 -3.88 7.51
CA ASP A 42 0.73 -4.63 8.74
C ASP A 42 -0.32 -5.74 8.78
N LEU A 43 0.13 -6.99 8.84
CA LEU A 43 -0.73 -8.17 8.82
C LEU A 43 -0.78 -8.77 10.24
N PRO A 44 -1.94 -8.76 10.92
CA PRO A 44 -2.10 -9.31 12.27
C PRO A 44 -2.24 -10.84 12.25
N ILE A 45 -1.30 -11.53 11.60
CA ILE A 45 -1.29 -12.99 11.44
C ILE A 45 0.01 -13.59 11.98
N ALA A 46 -0.07 -14.80 12.56
CA ALA A 46 1.11 -15.51 13.04
C ALA A 46 1.82 -16.29 11.92
N ARG A 47 1.09 -16.73 10.88
CA ARG A 47 1.62 -17.54 9.79
C ARG A 47 1.03 -17.08 8.46
N TRP A 48 1.83 -17.14 7.39
CA TRP A 48 1.41 -16.74 6.04
C TRP A 48 0.22 -17.52 5.49
N ARG A 49 0.05 -18.79 5.89
CA ARG A 49 -1.09 -19.60 5.50
C ARG A 49 -2.42 -19.12 6.09
N ASP A 50 -2.36 -18.28 7.12
CA ASP A 50 -3.55 -17.71 7.77
C ASP A 50 -3.96 -16.37 7.13
N LEU A 51 -3.27 -15.92 6.06
CA LEU A 51 -3.58 -14.67 5.37
C LEU A 51 -4.93 -14.76 4.64
N SER A 52 -5.80 -13.79 4.89
CA SER A 52 -7.07 -13.60 4.19
C SER A 52 -7.16 -12.21 3.56
N LEU A 53 -8.11 -12.06 2.62
CA LEU A 53 -8.39 -10.76 2.01
C LEU A 53 -8.82 -9.75 3.08
N LYS A 54 -8.40 -8.50 2.90
CA LYS A 54 -8.75 -7.37 3.78
C LYS A 54 -8.35 -7.54 5.25
N ALA A 55 -7.44 -8.47 5.56
CA ALA A 55 -6.96 -8.69 6.92
C ALA A 55 -5.94 -7.65 7.40
N GLY A 56 -5.31 -6.92 6.47
CA GLY A 56 -4.21 -6.01 6.73
C GLY A 56 -4.63 -4.59 7.06
N HIS A 57 -3.73 -3.90 7.78
CA HIS A 57 -3.78 -2.48 8.03
C HIS A 57 -2.74 -1.76 7.16
N LEU A 58 -3.18 -0.88 6.27
CA LEU A 58 -2.30 -0.04 5.46
C LEU A 58 -1.74 1.08 6.33
N ALA A 59 -0.53 0.85 6.84
CA ALA A 59 0.16 1.73 7.78
C ALA A 59 0.99 2.83 7.08
N LEU A 60 1.29 2.64 5.78
CA LEU A 60 2.02 3.62 4.98
C LEU A 60 1.72 3.42 3.50
N PHE A 61 1.59 4.52 2.76
CA PHE A 61 1.61 4.53 1.31
C PHE A 61 2.43 5.72 0.82
N LEU A 62 3.59 5.43 0.24
CA LEU A 62 4.51 6.43 -0.32
C LEU A 62 4.55 6.30 -1.83
N ARG A 63 4.51 7.43 -2.52
CA ARG A 63 4.73 7.55 -3.95
C ARG A 63 6.03 8.33 -4.17
N PRO A 64 6.68 8.20 -5.34
CA PRO A 64 7.89 8.97 -5.62
C PRO A 64 7.72 10.47 -5.44
N VAL A 65 6.54 11.03 -5.80
CA VAL A 65 6.24 12.46 -5.63
C VAL A 65 6.20 12.88 -4.15
N ASP A 66 5.87 11.98 -3.23
CA ASP A 66 5.83 12.29 -1.79
C ASP A 66 7.25 12.45 -1.21
N LEU A 67 8.30 12.07 -1.96
CA LEU A 67 9.70 12.20 -1.56
C LEU A 67 10.37 13.45 -2.13
N ASP A 68 9.71 14.15 -3.08
CA ASP A 68 10.26 15.36 -3.67
C ASP A 68 10.09 16.53 -2.70
N VAL A 69 11.18 16.91 -2.04
CA VAL A 69 11.22 18.03 -1.08
C VAL A 69 11.14 19.40 -1.78
N THR A 70 11.05 19.44 -3.11
CA THR A 70 11.17 20.64 -3.93
C THR A 70 9.86 21.06 -4.60
N LEU A 71 8.82 20.21 -4.59
CA LEU A 71 7.53 20.51 -5.22
C LEU A 71 6.49 20.95 -4.17
N PRO A 72 5.60 21.92 -4.48
CA PRO A 72 4.50 22.26 -3.60
C PRO A 72 3.62 21.03 -3.35
N ALA A 73 3.11 20.88 -2.13
CA ALA A 73 2.07 19.89 -1.85
C ALA A 73 0.78 20.35 -2.55
N ASP A 74 0.44 19.68 -3.65
CA ASP A 74 -0.86 19.83 -4.33
C ASP A 74 -2.01 19.25 -3.50
#